data_AF-A0A8S3RGD9-F1
#
_entry.id   AF-A0A8S3RGD9-F1
#
_cell.length_a   1.000
_cell.length_b   1.000
_cell.length_c   1.000
_cell.angle_alpha   90.00
_cell.angle_beta   90.00
_cell.angle_gamma   90.00
#
_symmetry.space_group_name_H-M   'P 1'
#
loop_
_entity.id
_entity.type
_entity.pdbx_description
1 polymer ?
#
loop_
_entity_poly.entity_id
_entity_poly.type
_entity_poly.pdbx_seq_one_letter_code
_entity_poly.pdbx_strand_id
1 'polypeptide(L)'
;MIHILEKTQTEVYTAFLAEYPDIKMSQRFFEKCKPFFVRPVREQDRTTCCCRYHIEFRTIFSECMKQRKLILESTHDRAIVEARYPIFKSQADMFAETLCPKGTNKEHYKTECLNRKCQNCGVANLLLMPEENDTTDEAIEVTWEKFEYVNVCTKGNLERKKLMPVKKTTKIGTLFKFLLELLSTFPSHQFRAAWQNQQLKAIISNLSANDCICIHDFSENFRNYFETSHAKGPQDAAGGYVKRQADLAILRRKATIQTAHDFYKFANENLQETRDSSVCLRRVFRFIDNIDRNRDRYFKSIPQNRNIHQIISEREGLLSVRNLSCYSCDSCLLNMAHSCQHTELVGLVKNIQTEKERGCAIVEDISPDDDFEAGSCQEKLKSSETDDWQGQYPEGTTVIRGLYYRKTGPLSYSLIKRKNVIVSVKSVLYVTNDILTDSVIDLSLAIHEEIIGLAEQSSL
;
A
#
# COMPACT_ATOMS: atom_id res chain seq x y z
N MET A 1 11.33 -0.27 -18.55
CA MET A 1 12.10 1.00 -18.47
C MET A 1 12.66 1.11 -17.06
N ILE A 2 13.93 0.76 -16.86
CA ILE A 2 14.60 0.77 -15.55
C ILE A 2 14.70 2.23 -15.07
N HIS A 3 14.33 2.47 -13.82
CA HIS A 3 14.24 3.81 -13.24
C HIS A 3 15.63 4.47 -13.22
N ILE A 4 15.76 5.71 -13.70
CA ILE A 4 17.05 6.44 -13.70
C ILE A 4 17.67 6.60 -12.30
N LEU A 5 16.85 6.48 -11.25
CA LEU A 5 17.26 6.53 -9.84
C LEU A 5 17.74 5.18 -9.29
N GLU A 6 17.57 4.09 -10.04
CA GLU A 6 18.03 2.74 -9.71
C GLU A 6 19.31 2.36 -10.47
N LYS A 7 19.72 3.20 -11.43
CA LYS A 7 20.99 3.08 -12.14
C LYS A 7 22.07 3.88 -11.43
N THR A 8 23.29 3.35 -11.41
CA THR A 8 24.49 4.09 -11.07
C THR A 8 24.68 5.29 -12.01
N GLN A 9 25.40 6.33 -11.56
CA GLN A 9 25.65 7.50 -12.42
C GLN A 9 26.34 7.11 -13.74
N THR A 10 27.23 6.12 -13.70
CA THR A 10 27.89 5.56 -14.88
C THR A 10 26.89 4.92 -15.85
N GLU A 11 25.98 4.08 -15.37
CA GLU A 11 24.96 3.45 -16.23
C GLU A 11 24.00 4.47 -16.86
N VAL A 12 23.69 5.55 -16.14
CA VAL A 12 22.90 6.66 -16.68
C VAL A 12 23.67 7.43 -17.75
N TYR A 13 24.96 7.70 -17.52
CA TYR A 13 25.82 8.37 -18.49
C TYR A 13 26.02 7.56 -19.77
N THR A 14 26.26 6.24 -19.66
CA THR A 14 26.37 5.35 -20.82
C THR A 14 25.07 5.31 -21.62
N ALA A 15 23.92 5.24 -20.94
CA ALA A 15 22.63 5.31 -21.61
C ALA A 15 22.39 6.66 -22.30
N PHE A 16 22.84 7.76 -21.68
CA PHE A 16 22.75 9.10 -22.27
C PHE A 16 23.58 9.23 -23.56
N LEU A 17 24.82 8.74 -23.58
CA LEU A 17 25.64 8.76 -24.80
C LEU A 17 25.07 7.86 -25.91
N ALA A 18 24.48 6.72 -25.55
CA ALA A 18 23.82 5.83 -26.50
C ALA A 18 22.58 6.47 -27.15
N GLU A 19 21.82 7.26 -26.38
CA GLU A 19 20.61 7.94 -26.85
C GLU A 19 20.92 9.25 -27.60
N TYR A 20 22.02 9.94 -27.25
CA TYR A 20 22.43 11.22 -27.82
C TYR A 20 23.92 11.20 -28.24
N PRO A 21 24.29 10.42 -29.27
CA PRO A 21 25.68 10.23 -29.67
C PRO A 21 26.37 11.51 -30.14
N ASP A 22 25.60 12.48 -30.64
CA ASP A 22 26.12 13.76 -31.12
C ASP A 22 26.55 14.70 -29.98
N ILE A 23 26.08 14.46 -28.75
CA ILE A 23 26.42 15.30 -27.60
C ILE A 23 27.75 14.83 -27.00
N LYS A 24 28.81 15.57 -27.29
CA LYS A 24 30.14 15.35 -26.70
C LYS A 24 30.20 15.90 -25.27
N MET A 25 29.89 15.05 -24.31
CA MET A 25 29.92 15.38 -22.88
C MET A 25 30.75 14.37 -22.11
N SER A 26 31.57 14.83 -21.17
CA SER A 26 32.33 13.94 -20.27
C SER A 26 31.49 13.51 -19.07
N GLN A 27 31.77 12.33 -18.51
CA GLN A 27 31.05 11.79 -17.36
C GLN A 27 31.04 12.74 -16.16
N ARG A 28 32.19 13.34 -15.82
CA ARG A 28 32.29 14.30 -14.71
C ARG A 28 31.40 15.54 -14.92
N PHE A 29 31.27 16.01 -16.15
CA PHE A 29 30.41 17.16 -16.44
C PHE A 29 28.94 16.76 -16.42
N PHE A 30 28.61 15.58 -16.94
CA PHE A 30 27.27 14.99 -16.86
C PHE A 30 26.78 14.85 -15.41
N GLU A 31 27.62 14.32 -14.52
CA GLU A 31 27.31 14.16 -13.10
C GLU A 31 27.08 15.51 -12.39
N LYS A 32 27.79 16.57 -12.78
CA LYS A 32 27.58 17.94 -12.27
C LYS A 32 26.25 18.55 -12.71
N CYS A 33 25.70 18.12 -13.85
CA CYS A 33 24.40 18.59 -14.34
C CYS A 33 23.23 18.03 -13.51
N LYS A 34 23.49 17.06 -12.64
CA LYS A 34 22.48 16.49 -11.74
C LYS A 34 22.04 17.54 -10.70
N PRO A 35 20.74 17.90 -10.62
CA PRO A 35 20.27 18.83 -9.61
C PRO A 35 20.53 18.30 -8.20
N PHE A 36 20.99 19.16 -7.29
CA PHE A 36 21.43 18.78 -5.93
C PHE A 36 20.35 18.07 -5.10
N PHE A 37 19.07 18.30 -5.41
CA PHE A 37 17.92 17.69 -4.74
C PHE A 37 17.56 16.30 -5.27
N VAL A 38 18.13 15.86 -6.40
CA VAL A 38 17.93 14.51 -6.93
C VAL A 38 18.96 13.60 -6.26
N ARG A 39 18.52 12.75 -5.34
CA ARG A 39 19.40 11.80 -4.62
C ARG A 39 19.02 10.37 -4.97
N PRO A 40 20.00 9.45 -5.16
CA PRO A 40 19.69 8.03 -5.31
C PRO A 40 19.02 7.55 -4.02
N VAL A 41 17.98 6.73 -4.17
CA VAL A 41 17.26 6.16 -3.04
C VAL A 41 18.15 5.09 -2.42
N ARG A 42 18.57 5.28 -1.16
CA ARG A 42 19.31 4.25 -0.44
C ARG A 42 18.36 3.14 -0.03
N GLU A 43 18.88 1.94 0.18
CA GLU A 43 18.07 0.81 0.67
C GLU A 43 17.37 1.13 2.00
N GLN A 44 18.06 1.82 2.91
CA GLN A 44 17.48 2.35 4.15
C GLN A 44 16.30 3.33 3.92
N ASP A 45 16.31 4.10 2.84
CA ASP A 45 15.25 5.07 2.54
C ASP A 45 13.97 4.34 2.11
N ARG A 46 14.09 3.12 1.55
CA ARG A 46 12.97 2.25 1.20
C ARG A 46 12.28 1.64 2.42
N THR A 47 12.99 1.56 3.56
CA THR A 47 12.49 0.94 4.81
C THR A 47 12.21 1.95 5.92
N THR A 48 12.32 3.25 5.63
CA THR A 48 12.03 4.34 6.58
C THR A 48 10.56 4.77 6.47
N CYS A 49 9.84 4.78 7.60
CA CYS A 49 8.47 5.27 7.62
C CYS A 49 8.45 6.80 7.45
N CYS A 50 7.83 7.26 6.35
CA CYS A 50 7.63 8.68 6.06
C CYS A 50 6.20 9.15 6.40
N CYS A 51 5.54 8.49 7.35
CA CYS A 51 4.18 8.89 7.71
C CYS A 51 4.17 10.25 8.43
N ARG A 52 3.00 10.87 8.47
CA ARG A 52 2.78 12.14 9.19
C ARG A 52 3.31 12.06 10.63
N TYR A 53 2.99 10.99 11.36
CA TYR A 53 3.35 10.84 12.77
C TYR A 53 4.87 10.88 12.97
N HIS A 54 5.65 10.16 12.15
CA HIS A 54 7.11 10.18 12.21
C HIS A 54 7.71 11.54 11.86
N ILE A 55 7.18 12.19 10.81
CA ILE A 55 7.68 13.50 10.39
C ILE A 55 7.37 14.56 11.46
N GLU A 56 6.14 14.57 11.97
CA GLU A 56 5.67 15.51 12.98
C GLU A 56 6.43 15.29 14.29
N PHE A 57 6.49 14.07 14.82
CA PHE A 57 7.24 13.79 16.05
C PHE A 57 8.72 14.14 15.91
N ARG A 58 9.38 13.78 14.79
CA ARG A 58 10.80 14.12 14.58
C ARG A 58 11.02 15.63 14.57
N THR A 59 10.16 16.38 13.90
CA THR A 59 10.28 17.84 13.78
C THR A 59 10.10 18.51 15.15
N ILE A 60 9.05 18.13 15.88
CA ILE A 60 8.76 18.67 17.22
C ILE A 60 9.85 18.27 18.22
N PHE A 61 10.26 17.00 18.24
CA PHE A 61 11.35 16.52 19.07
C PHE A 61 12.63 17.33 18.85
N SER A 62 13.04 17.52 17.59
CA SER A 62 14.25 18.28 17.27
C SER A 62 14.16 19.74 17.72
N GLU A 63 13.02 20.40 17.52
CA GLU A 63 12.86 21.79 17.97
C GLU A 63 12.82 21.89 19.50
N CYS A 64 12.09 21.01 20.20
CA CYS A 64 12.11 20.96 21.68
C CYS A 64 13.51 20.76 22.24
N MET A 65 14.28 19.81 21.71
CA MET A 65 15.65 19.54 22.18
C MET A 65 16.59 20.72 21.90
N LYS A 66 16.39 21.42 20.78
CA LYS A 66 17.11 22.65 20.47
C LYS A 66 16.77 23.77 21.46
N GLN A 67 15.48 23.98 21.77
CA GLN A 67 15.07 25.00 22.75
C GLN A 67 15.57 24.67 24.16
N ARG A 68 15.47 23.40 24.58
CA ARG A 68 16.07 22.90 25.83
C ARG A 68 17.57 23.22 25.92
N LYS A 69 18.30 22.95 24.83
CA LYS A 69 19.73 23.27 24.75
C LYS A 69 20.01 24.76 24.92
N LEU A 70 19.23 25.62 24.26
CA LEU A 70 19.39 27.08 24.36
C LEU A 70 19.13 27.59 25.80
N ILE A 71 18.10 27.06 26.46
CA ILE A 71 17.83 27.38 27.88
C ILE A 71 19.02 26.97 28.73
N LEU A 72 19.49 25.72 28.63
CA LEU A 72 20.63 25.20 29.38
C LEU A 72 21.93 25.98 29.16
N GLU A 73 22.14 26.53 27.96
CA GLU A 73 23.29 27.39 27.65
C GLU A 73 23.24 28.74 28.37
N SER A 74 22.04 29.20 28.76
CA SER A 74 21.82 30.43 29.53
C SER A 74 21.73 30.23 31.05
N THR A 75 21.67 28.97 31.51
CA THR A 75 21.48 28.62 32.92
C THR A 75 22.81 28.56 33.68
N HIS A 76 22.84 29.11 34.91
CA HIS A 76 23.94 28.90 35.84
C HIS A 76 23.97 27.42 36.29
N ASP A 77 25.15 26.85 36.54
CA ASP A 77 25.30 25.43 36.91
C ASP A 77 24.73 24.43 35.88
N ARG A 78 24.93 24.73 34.59
CA ARG A 78 24.47 23.89 33.45
C ARG A 78 24.64 22.38 33.68
N ALA A 79 25.78 21.93 34.19
CA ALA A 79 26.05 20.50 34.39
C ALA A 79 25.06 19.84 35.36
N ILE A 80 24.66 20.55 36.43
CA ILE A 80 23.70 20.06 37.43
C ILE A 80 22.29 20.05 36.84
N VAL A 81 21.92 21.12 36.12
CA VAL A 81 20.60 21.25 35.49
C VAL A 81 20.43 20.24 34.35
N GLU A 82 21.46 20.04 33.51
CA GLU A 82 21.45 19.06 32.42
C GLU A 82 21.37 17.62 32.94
N ALA A 83 21.93 17.32 34.12
CA ALA A 83 21.76 16.01 34.75
C ALA A 83 20.30 15.72 35.15
N ARG A 84 19.53 16.76 35.50
CA ARG A 84 18.10 16.66 35.83
C ARG A 84 17.19 16.77 34.61
N TYR A 85 17.57 17.55 33.61
CA TYR A 85 16.81 17.83 32.40
C TYR A 85 17.65 17.51 31.16
N PRO A 86 17.90 16.21 30.88
CA PRO A 86 18.82 15.83 29.83
C PRO A 86 18.31 16.23 28.43
N ILE A 87 19.28 16.52 27.55
CA ILE A 87 19.04 16.65 26.11
C ILE A 87 19.08 15.26 25.49
N PHE A 88 17.92 14.76 25.06
CA PHE A 88 17.82 13.45 24.45
C PHE A 88 18.44 13.46 23.04
N LYS A 89 19.33 12.50 22.76
CA LYS A 89 19.96 12.35 21.44
C LYS A 89 19.07 11.61 20.47
N SER A 90 18.19 10.75 20.99
CA SER A 90 17.27 9.95 20.21
C SER A 90 15.87 9.90 20.84
N GLN A 91 14.89 9.54 20.02
CA GLN A 91 13.53 9.29 20.48
C GLN A 91 13.49 8.09 21.46
N ALA A 92 14.40 7.12 21.28
CA ALA A 92 14.50 5.94 22.15
C ALA A 92 14.89 6.32 23.58
N ASP A 93 15.77 7.31 23.75
CA ASP A 93 16.17 7.81 25.09
C ASP A 93 14.95 8.43 25.80
N MET A 94 14.15 9.22 25.09
CA MET A 94 12.92 9.81 25.62
C MET A 94 11.84 8.75 25.94
N PHE A 95 11.79 7.66 25.19
CA PHE A 95 10.90 6.54 25.50
C PHE A 95 11.36 5.79 26.74
N ALA A 96 12.67 5.60 26.92
CA ALA A 96 13.22 4.97 28.13
C ALA A 96 12.90 5.78 29.39
N GLU A 97 12.84 7.11 29.29
CA GLU A 97 12.44 7.98 30.41
C GLU A 97 10.95 7.87 30.76
N THR A 98 10.09 7.69 29.75
CA THR A 98 8.63 7.76 29.93
C THR A 98 7.92 6.41 29.95
N LEU A 99 8.63 5.30 29.77
CA LEU A 99 8.10 3.94 29.79
C LEU A 99 8.82 3.10 30.83
N CYS A 100 8.15 2.10 31.39
CA CYS A 100 8.81 1.12 32.25
C CYS A 100 9.99 0.46 31.51
N PRO A 101 11.08 0.08 32.21
CA PRO A 101 12.17 -0.68 31.62
C PRO A 101 11.66 -1.94 30.90
N LYS A 102 12.35 -2.31 29.82
CA LYS A 102 12.10 -3.59 29.16
C LYS A 102 12.39 -4.73 30.15
N GLY A 103 11.62 -5.81 30.08
CA GLY A 103 11.88 -7.00 30.91
C GLY A 103 13.23 -7.63 30.57
N THR A 104 13.78 -8.43 31.50
CA THR A 104 15.01 -9.19 31.28
C THR A 104 14.89 -10.03 30.01
N ASN A 105 15.87 -9.91 29.10
CA ASN A 105 15.90 -10.59 27.80
C ASN A 105 14.72 -10.27 26.85
N LYS A 106 14.08 -9.10 26.99
CA LYS A 106 13.03 -8.65 26.05
C LYS A 106 13.52 -7.49 25.19
N GLU A 107 13.37 -7.60 23.87
CA GLU A 107 13.75 -6.56 22.91
C GLU A 107 12.78 -5.36 22.88
N HIS A 108 11.55 -5.57 23.34
CA HIS A 108 10.45 -4.60 23.24
C HIS A 108 9.88 -4.23 24.62
N TYR A 109 9.31 -3.02 24.69
CA TYR A 109 8.54 -2.57 25.86
C TYR A 109 7.22 -3.35 25.96
N LYS A 110 6.68 -3.45 27.17
CA LYS A 110 5.36 -4.08 27.36
C LYS A 110 4.28 -3.30 26.61
N THR A 111 3.35 -4.02 26.01
CA THR A 111 2.22 -3.47 25.24
C THR A 111 1.36 -2.51 26.06
N GLU A 112 1.17 -2.77 27.37
CA GLU A 112 0.47 -1.87 28.29
C GLU A 112 1.18 -0.52 28.47
N CYS A 113 2.52 -0.49 28.46
CA CYS A 113 3.30 0.74 28.59
C CYS A 113 3.22 1.54 27.29
N LEU A 114 3.43 0.87 26.14
CA LEU A 114 3.36 1.47 24.81
C LEU A 114 2.00 2.14 24.53
N ASN A 115 0.91 1.49 24.96
CA ASN A 115 -0.45 2.01 24.80
C ASN A 115 -0.92 2.93 25.96
N ARG A 116 -0.01 3.34 26.87
CA ARG A 116 -0.30 4.21 28.02
C ARG A 116 -1.43 3.70 28.93
N LYS A 117 -1.50 2.39 29.13
CA LYS A 117 -2.42 1.74 30.08
C LYS A 117 -1.76 1.34 31.39
N CYS A 118 -0.42 1.33 31.44
CA CYS A 118 0.34 1.05 32.64
C CYS A 118 0.25 2.23 33.64
N GLN A 119 0.09 1.93 34.93
CA GLN A 119 0.02 2.94 35.99
C GLN A 119 1.39 3.45 36.45
N ASN A 120 2.47 2.73 36.11
CA ASN A 120 3.82 3.00 36.62
C ASN A 120 4.68 3.84 35.67
N CYS A 121 4.19 4.16 34.48
CA CYS A 121 4.91 4.99 33.52
C CYS A 121 3.95 5.94 32.81
N GLY A 122 4.46 7.08 32.35
CA GLY A 122 3.64 8.07 31.70
C GLY A 122 4.46 9.20 31.10
N VAL A 123 3.79 10.03 30.30
CA VAL A 123 4.39 11.25 29.76
C VAL A 123 4.80 12.24 30.86
N ALA A 124 4.14 12.18 32.02
CA ALA A 124 4.45 12.99 33.19
C ALA A 124 5.83 12.71 33.81
N ASN A 125 6.44 11.55 33.51
CA ASN A 125 7.80 11.25 33.95
C ASN A 125 8.84 12.12 33.21
N LEU A 126 8.47 12.66 32.03
CA LEU A 126 9.33 13.59 31.32
C LEU A 126 9.38 14.92 32.07
N LEU A 127 10.46 15.16 32.81
CA LEU A 127 10.66 16.41 33.50
C LEU A 127 10.89 17.55 32.50
N LEU A 128 10.16 18.65 32.73
CA LEU A 128 10.28 19.90 31.99
C LEU A 128 10.81 21.00 32.92
N MET A 129 11.69 21.85 32.39
CA MET A 129 12.15 23.05 33.10
C MET A 129 10.99 24.07 33.24
N PRO A 130 11.04 25.00 34.21
CA PRO A 130 10.01 26.04 34.35
C PRO A 130 9.74 26.81 33.05
N GLU A 131 10.80 27.19 32.35
CA GLU A 131 10.75 27.90 31.07
C GLU A 131 10.07 27.07 29.98
N GLU A 132 10.22 25.74 30.02
CA GLU A 132 9.59 24.82 29.06
C GLU A 132 8.09 24.63 29.30
N ASN A 133 7.59 25.02 30.48
CA ASN A 133 6.16 25.03 30.79
C ASN A 133 5.52 26.41 30.61
N ASP A 134 6.33 27.44 30.32
CA ASP A 134 5.86 28.82 30.29
C ASP A 134 4.98 29.11 29.06
N THR A 135 3.75 29.50 29.33
CA THR A 135 2.74 29.89 28.34
C THR A 135 2.29 31.34 28.50
N THR A 136 2.95 32.12 29.37
CA THR A 136 2.64 33.54 29.57
C THR A 136 2.95 34.38 28.33
N ASP A 137 2.42 35.60 28.28
CA ASP A 137 2.68 36.50 27.16
C ASP A 137 4.15 36.93 27.08
N GLU A 138 4.86 36.89 28.20
CA GLU A 138 6.29 37.14 28.36
C GLU A 138 7.16 35.93 27.97
N ALA A 139 6.57 34.75 27.81
CA ALA A 139 7.29 33.53 27.47
C ALA A 139 7.97 33.60 26.09
N ILE A 140 9.06 32.85 25.95
CA ILE A 140 9.85 32.75 24.71
C ILE A 140 8.95 32.31 23.55
N GLU A 141 8.99 33.08 22.46
CA GLU A 141 8.32 32.72 21.22
C GLU A 141 9.21 31.83 20.35
N VAL A 142 8.65 30.71 19.92
CA VAL A 142 9.32 29.71 19.09
C VAL A 142 8.53 29.50 17.82
N THR A 143 9.23 29.47 16.69
CA THR A 143 8.64 29.17 15.39
C THR A 143 8.92 27.73 14.99
N TRP A 144 7.87 26.96 14.72
CA TRP A 144 7.93 25.52 14.41
C TRP A 144 6.87 25.14 13.38
N GLU A 145 6.91 23.91 12.87
CA GLU A 145 5.99 23.43 11.83
C GLU A 145 5.13 22.27 12.31
N LYS A 146 3.86 22.26 11.92
CA LYS A 146 2.96 21.12 12.13
C LYS A 146 1.97 20.93 10.99
N PHE A 147 1.39 19.75 10.87
CA PHE A 147 0.47 19.45 9.78
C PHE A 147 -0.95 19.96 10.09
N GLU A 148 -1.45 20.88 9.28
CA GLU A 148 -2.82 21.40 9.36
C GLU A 148 -3.54 21.34 8.01
N TYR A 149 -4.87 21.24 8.07
CA TYR A 149 -5.70 21.36 6.88
C TYR A 149 -5.82 22.83 6.52
N VAL A 150 -5.25 23.20 5.38
CA VAL A 150 -5.33 24.55 4.81
C VAL A 150 -6.29 24.56 3.62
N ASN A 151 -7.09 25.62 3.51
CA ASN A 151 -7.90 25.86 2.32
C ASN A 151 -6.97 26.41 1.22
N VAL A 152 -6.81 25.66 0.14
CA VAL A 152 -6.02 26.09 -1.02
C VAL A 152 -6.99 26.48 -2.12
N CYS A 153 -6.95 27.75 -2.53
CA CYS A 153 -7.67 28.22 -3.71
C CYS A 153 -6.99 27.68 -4.97
N THR A 154 -7.70 26.80 -5.68
CA THR A 154 -7.30 26.37 -7.03
C THR A 154 -7.85 27.36 -8.05
N LYS A 155 -7.17 27.53 -9.21
CA LYS A 155 -7.67 28.35 -10.32
C LYS A 155 -9.14 27.99 -10.61
N GLY A 156 -10.03 28.98 -10.55
CA GLY A 156 -11.48 28.80 -10.72
C GLY A 156 -12.34 28.88 -9.45
N ASN A 157 -11.88 29.55 -8.37
CA ASN A 157 -12.61 29.74 -7.11
C ASN A 157 -13.06 28.45 -6.39
N LEU A 158 -12.46 27.30 -6.74
CA LEU A 158 -12.69 26.05 -6.04
C LEU A 158 -11.71 25.92 -4.87
N GLU A 159 -12.24 26.01 -3.65
CA GLU A 159 -11.50 25.75 -2.41
C GLU A 159 -11.32 24.24 -2.20
N ARG A 160 -10.09 23.80 -1.96
CA ARG A 160 -9.81 22.42 -1.52
C ARG A 160 -9.04 22.43 -0.20
N LYS A 161 -9.52 21.66 0.78
CA LYS A 161 -8.79 21.37 2.01
C LYS A 161 -7.62 20.44 1.71
N LYS A 162 -6.40 20.89 1.94
CA LYS A 162 -5.18 20.10 1.79
C LYS A 162 -4.43 20.05 3.12
N LEU A 163 -3.95 18.88 3.52
CA LEU A 163 -3.09 18.76 4.68
C LEU A 163 -1.67 19.18 4.29
N MET A 164 -1.13 20.20 4.94
CA MET A 164 0.20 20.74 4.65
C MET A 164 0.95 21.09 5.94
N PRO A 165 2.29 21.06 5.94
CA PRO A 165 3.07 21.64 7.03
C PRO A 165 2.86 23.16 7.03
N VAL A 166 2.47 23.70 8.18
CA VAL A 166 2.23 25.13 8.41
C VAL A 166 3.18 25.60 9.51
N LYS A 167 3.87 26.72 9.24
CA LYS A 167 4.69 27.41 10.24
C LYS A 167 3.80 28.10 11.26
N LYS A 168 4.09 27.87 12.54
CA LYS A 168 3.44 28.49 13.68
C LYS A 168 4.47 29.14 14.57
N THR A 169 4.13 30.32 15.08
CA THR A 169 4.86 30.96 16.17
C THR A 169 3.98 30.84 17.41
N THR A 170 4.50 30.18 18.45
CA THR A 170 3.79 29.99 19.72
C THR A 170 4.74 30.21 20.88
N LYS A 171 4.19 30.32 22.10
CA LYS A 171 5.00 30.23 23.32
C LYS A 171 5.66 28.86 23.44
N ILE A 172 6.85 28.82 24.02
CA ILE A 172 7.64 27.59 24.22
C ILE A 172 6.87 26.51 24.97
N GLY A 173 6.07 26.87 25.99
CA GLY A 173 5.21 25.92 26.71
C GLY A 173 4.17 25.24 25.82
N THR A 174 3.68 25.94 24.79
CA THR A 174 2.75 25.33 23.81
C THR A 174 3.45 24.28 22.95
N LEU A 175 4.72 24.51 22.58
CA LEU A 175 5.51 23.55 21.82
C LEU A 175 5.77 22.28 22.65
N PHE A 176 6.18 22.40 23.92
CA PHE A 176 6.41 21.24 24.79
C PHE A 176 5.13 20.51 25.16
N LYS A 177 4.02 21.21 25.36
CA LYS A 177 2.70 20.57 25.51
C LYS A 177 2.36 19.71 24.29
N PHE A 178 2.62 20.22 23.09
CA PHE A 178 2.40 19.44 21.86
C PHE A 178 3.33 18.23 21.76
N LEU A 179 4.59 18.33 22.19
CA LEU A 179 5.49 17.17 22.32
C LEU A 179 4.90 16.09 23.24
N LEU A 180 4.39 16.47 24.42
CA LEU A 180 3.77 15.54 25.38
C LEU A 180 2.52 14.87 24.79
N GLU A 181 1.69 15.63 24.08
CA GLU A 181 0.53 15.10 23.36
C GLU A 181 0.93 14.05 22.32
N LEU A 182 1.96 14.32 21.51
CA LEU A 182 2.47 13.33 20.56
C LEU A 182 3.09 12.11 21.28
N LEU A 183 3.85 12.32 22.35
CA LEU A 183 4.50 11.27 23.13
C LEU A 183 3.51 10.32 23.84
N SER A 184 2.26 10.75 24.01
CA SER A 184 1.18 9.90 24.53
C SER A 184 0.79 8.76 23.57
N THR A 185 0.98 8.92 22.27
CA THR A 185 0.54 7.94 21.25
C THR A 185 1.70 7.39 20.42
N PHE A 186 2.73 8.21 20.19
CA PHE A 186 3.82 7.92 19.28
C PHE A 186 4.67 6.68 19.63
N PRO A 187 4.96 6.34 20.90
CA PRO A 187 5.69 5.09 21.21
C PRO A 187 4.99 3.85 20.67
N SER A 188 3.66 3.77 20.77
CA SER A 188 2.90 2.66 20.20
C SER A 188 2.99 2.62 18.67
N HIS A 189 2.92 3.79 18.02
CA HIS A 189 3.09 3.94 16.57
C HIS A 189 4.48 3.47 16.14
N GLN A 190 5.54 4.02 16.75
CA GLN A 190 6.92 3.64 16.45
C GLN A 190 7.18 2.14 16.66
N PHE A 191 6.61 1.55 17.71
CA PHE A 191 6.69 0.10 17.92
C PHE A 191 6.04 -0.68 16.77
N ARG A 192 4.84 -0.27 16.34
CA ARG A 192 4.15 -0.94 15.24
C ARG A 192 4.96 -0.85 13.94
N ALA A 193 5.46 0.33 13.60
CA ALA A 193 6.34 0.56 12.46
C ALA A 193 7.58 -0.36 12.49
N ALA A 194 8.26 -0.39 13.64
CA ALA A 194 9.49 -1.15 13.83
C ALA A 194 9.24 -2.65 13.75
N TRP A 195 8.21 -3.13 14.44
CA TRP A 195 7.80 -4.53 14.40
C TRP A 195 7.50 -4.99 12.98
N GLN A 196 6.63 -4.26 12.27
CA GLN A 196 6.25 -4.63 10.91
C GLN A 196 7.46 -4.66 9.96
N ASN A 197 8.34 -3.66 10.05
CA ASN A 197 9.56 -3.63 9.26
C ASN A 197 10.51 -4.80 9.60
N GLN A 198 10.64 -5.15 10.87
CA GLN A 198 11.43 -6.31 11.30
C GLN A 198 10.86 -7.61 10.74
N GLN A 199 9.53 -7.79 10.79
CA GLN A 199 8.89 -8.96 10.22
C GLN A 199 9.15 -9.07 8.71
N LEU A 200 8.98 -7.99 7.96
CA LEU A 200 9.28 -7.97 6.52
C LEU A 200 10.73 -8.33 6.22
N LYS A 201 11.67 -7.74 6.97
CA LYS A 201 13.10 -8.04 6.83
C LYS A 201 13.41 -9.51 7.09
N ALA A 202 12.78 -10.09 8.11
CA ALA A 202 12.95 -11.51 8.43
C ALA A 202 12.46 -12.41 7.29
N ILE A 203 11.37 -12.06 6.60
CA ILE A 203 10.92 -12.82 5.44
C ILE A 203 11.92 -12.64 4.28
N ILE A 204 12.31 -11.40 3.96
CA ILE A 204 13.27 -11.10 2.88
C ILE A 204 14.57 -11.88 3.07
N SER A 205 15.09 -11.96 4.30
CA SER A 205 16.36 -12.64 4.58
C SER A 205 16.30 -14.16 4.46
N ASN A 206 15.10 -14.75 4.43
CA ASN A 206 14.88 -16.20 4.43
C ASN A 206 14.19 -16.69 3.15
N LEU A 207 14.18 -15.89 2.08
CA LEU A 207 13.65 -16.33 0.78
C LEU A 207 14.55 -17.38 0.14
N SER A 208 13.94 -18.44 -0.38
CA SER A 208 14.65 -19.36 -1.27
C SER A 208 14.82 -18.74 -2.66
N ALA A 209 15.68 -19.34 -3.50
CA ALA A 209 15.96 -18.82 -4.85
C ALA A 209 14.73 -18.76 -5.78
N ASN A 210 13.67 -19.51 -5.44
CA ASN A 210 12.43 -19.57 -6.22
C ASN A 210 11.29 -18.74 -5.59
N ASP A 211 11.53 -18.15 -4.41
CA ASP A 211 10.52 -17.34 -3.74
C ASP A 211 10.58 -15.89 -4.23
N CYS A 212 9.41 -15.27 -4.34
CA CYS A 212 9.31 -13.82 -4.51
C CYS A 212 8.39 -13.25 -3.43
N ILE A 213 8.79 -12.10 -2.86
CA ILE A 213 7.90 -11.32 -2.00
C ILE A 213 7.25 -10.25 -2.85
N CYS A 214 5.94 -10.34 -2.95
CA CYS A 214 5.14 -9.32 -3.56
C CYS A 214 4.34 -8.59 -2.48
N ILE A 215 4.70 -7.32 -2.23
CA ILE A 215 3.95 -6.46 -1.31
C ILE A 215 2.73 -5.94 -2.09
N HIS A 216 1.61 -6.64 -1.91
CA HIS A 216 0.33 -6.28 -2.50
C HIS A 216 -0.60 -5.68 -1.45
N ASP A 217 -1.29 -4.61 -1.84
CA ASP A 217 -2.30 -3.99 -0.98
C ASP A 217 -3.67 -4.69 -1.05
N PHE A 218 -3.85 -5.62 -2.00
CA PHE A 218 -5.10 -6.34 -2.23
C PHE A 218 -4.86 -7.82 -2.59
N SER A 219 -4.69 -8.68 -1.57
CA SER A 219 -4.88 -10.14 -1.64
C SER A 219 -6.22 -10.50 -0.98
N GLU A 220 -6.96 -11.46 -1.52
CA GLU A 220 -8.39 -11.59 -1.24
C GLU A 220 -8.72 -12.13 0.16
N ASN A 221 -7.89 -13.03 0.70
CA ASN A 221 -8.26 -13.76 1.93
C ASN A 221 -7.40 -13.42 3.17
N PHE A 222 -6.16 -12.95 2.96
CA PHE A 222 -5.22 -12.62 4.04
C PHE A 222 -4.43 -11.36 3.68
N ARG A 223 -4.62 -10.30 4.45
CA ARG A 223 -3.97 -9.00 4.21
C ARG A 223 -3.20 -8.54 5.41
N ASN A 224 -1.99 -8.08 5.14
CA ASN A 224 -1.17 -7.43 6.13
C ASN A 224 -0.71 -6.09 5.58
N TYR A 225 -1.02 -5.02 6.31
CA TYR A 225 -0.69 -3.67 5.91
C TYR A 225 0.55 -3.21 6.67
N PHE A 226 1.47 -2.57 5.95
CA PHE A 226 2.50 -1.71 6.55
C PHE A 226 1.91 -0.31 6.77
N GLU A 227 2.48 0.45 7.70
CA GLU A 227 2.03 1.83 7.97
C GLU A 227 2.01 2.72 6.71
N THR A 228 2.95 2.48 5.78
CA THR A 228 3.07 3.19 4.50
C THR A 228 2.21 2.62 3.36
N SER A 229 1.68 1.40 3.54
CA SER A 229 0.90 0.63 2.55
C SER A 229 -0.60 0.62 2.83
N HIS A 230 -1.07 1.41 3.79
CA HIS A 230 -2.50 1.70 3.85
C HIS A 230 -2.84 2.58 2.63
N ALA A 231 -3.41 1.97 1.58
CA ALA A 231 -3.98 2.60 0.38
C ALA A 231 -3.03 2.96 -0.80
N LYS A 232 -2.13 2.05 -1.18
CA LYS A 232 -1.28 2.11 -2.38
C LYS A 232 -1.29 0.79 -3.20
N GLY A 233 -2.33 0.58 -4.00
CA GLY A 233 -2.45 -0.61 -4.85
C GLY A 233 -1.72 -0.53 -6.20
N PRO A 234 -1.81 -1.58 -7.02
CA PRO A 234 -1.40 -1.55 -8.43
C PRO A 234 -2.04 -0.38 -9.20
N GLN A 235 -3.27 0.01 -8.84
CA GLN A 235 -3.93 1.22 -9.36
C GLN A 235 -3.16 2.52 -9.06
N ASP A 236 -2.45 2.60 -7.93
CA ASP A 236 -1.63 3.77 -7.57
C ASP A 236 -0.33 3.80 -8.37
N ALA A 237 0.25 2.64 -8.70
CA ALA A 237 1.38 2.54 -9.63
C ALA A 237 0.97 2.96 -11.05
N ALA A 238 -0.16 2.48 -11.55
CA ALA A 238 -0.71 2.89 -12.84
C ALA A 238 -1.04 4.39 -12.88
N GLY A 239 -1.74 4.89 -11.85
CA GLY A 239 -2.06 6.30 -11.71
C GLY A 239 -0.82 7.18 -11.57
N GLY A 240 0.19 6.73 -10.82
CA GLY A 240 1.47 7.40 -10.65
C GLY A 240 2.26 7.49 -11.96
N TYR A 241 2.28 6.41 -12.74
CA TYR A 241 2.90 6.41 -14.06
C TYR A 241 2.25 7.43 -15.01
N VAL A 242 0.92 7.41 -15.13
CA VAL A 242 0.19 8.32 -16.04
C VAL A 242 0.41 9.79 -15.65
N LYS A 243 0.31 10.11 -14.35
CA LYS A 243 0.59 11.46 -13.82
C LYS A 243 2.01 11.91 -14.15
N ARG A 244 2.99 11.04 -13.93
CA ARG A 244 4.40 11.35 -14.20
C ARG A 244 4.68 11.58 -15.68
N GLN A 245 4.08 10.80 -16.58
CA GLN A 245 4.26 11.02 -18.03
C GLN A 245 3.68 12.37 -18.46
N ALA A 246 2.52 12.74 -17.92
CA ALA A 246 1.94 14.06 -18.14
C ALA A 246 2.84 15.18 -17.61
N ASP A 247 3.36 15.04 -16.38
CA ASP A 247 4.29 16.01 -15.79
C ASP A 247 5.55 16.18 -16.65
N LEU A 248 6.14 15.08 -17.10
CA LEU A 248 7.31 15.12 -17.99
C LEU A 248 7.01 15.78 -19.32
N ALA A 249 5.83 15.53 -19.91
CA ALA A 249 5.41 16.16 -21.15
C ALA A 249 5.23 17.68 -20.98
N ILE A 250 4.66 18.12 -19.85
CA ILE A 250 4.51 19.54 -19.51
C ILE A 250 5.89 20.19 -19.29
N LEU A 251 6.75 19.58 -18.45
CA LEU A 251 8.08 20.10 -18.13
C LEU A 251 8.98 20.22 -19.37
N ARG A 252 8.84 19.28 -20.32
CA ARG A 252 9.55 19.29 -21.60
C ARG A 252 8.89 20.19 -22.65
N ARG A 253 7.81 20.90 -22.29
CA ARG A 253 7.02 21.75 -23.20
C ARG A 253 6.48 21.00 -24.44
N LYS A 254 6.25 19.69 -24.31
CA LYS A 254 5.72 18.82 -25.37
C LYS A 254 4.19 18.76 -25.37
N ALA A 255 3.55 19.06 -24.24
CA ALA A 255 2.10 19.09 -24.12
C ALA A 255 1.66 20.22 -23.18
N THR A 256 0.48 20.79 -23.46
CA THR A 256 -0.20 21.72 -22.56
C THR A 256 -1.44 21.02 -22.02
N ILE A 257 -1.44 20.68 -20.72
CA ILE A 257 -2.53 19.95 -20.07
C ILE A 257 -3.10 20.84 -18.97
N GLN A 258 -4.30 21.37 -19.16
CA GLN A 258 -4.94 22.33 -18.23
C GLN A 258 -6.26 21.80 -17.67
N THR A 259 -6.92 20.88 -18.37
CA THR A 259 -8.21 20.30 -17.97
C THR A 259 -8.14 18.77 -17.84
N ALA A 260 -9.16 18.17 -17.21
CA ALA A 260 -9.29 16.72 -17.14
C ALA A 260 -9.45 16.09 -18.53
N HIS A 261 -10.11 16.81 -19.45
CA HIS A 261 -10.25 16.40 -20.84
C HIS A 261 -8.90 16.44 -21.58
N ASP A 262 -8.08 17.48 -21.37
CA ASP A 262 -6.72 17.55 -21.93
C ASP A 262 -5.85 16.40 -21.42
N PHE A 263 -5.98 16.06 -20.14
CA PHE A 263 -5.24 14.97 -19.52
C PHE A 263 -5.67 13.61 -20.11
N TYR A 264 -6.98 13.41 -20.31
CA TYR A 264 -7.51 12.26 -21.03
C TYR A 264 -6.96 12.18 -22.44
N LYS A 265 -7.03 13.26 -23.22
CA LYS A 265 -6.54 13.33 -24.61
C LYS A 265 -5.05 12.98 -24.68
N PHE A 266 -4.24 13.58 -23.82
CA PHE A 266 -2.81 13.27 -23.70
C PHE A 266 -2.57 11.78 -23.43
N ALA A 267 -3.26 11.20 -22.44
CA ALA A 267 -3.09 9.80 -22.09
C ALA A 267 -3.53 8.87 -23.23
N ASN A 268 -4.63 9.22 -23.90
CA ASN A 268 -5.18 8.46 -25.02
C ASN A 268 -4.23 8.46 -26.23
N GLU A 269 -3.61 9.59 -26.54
CA GLU A 269 -2.71 9.74 -27.68
C GLU A 269 -1.30 9.16 -27.43
N ASN A 270 -0.83 9.17 -26.18
CA ASN A 270 0.58 8.91 -25.89
C ASN A 270 0.85 7.66 -25.04
N LEU A 271 -0.17 7.13 -24.33
CA LEU A 271 0.05 6.13 -23.28
C LEU A 271 -0.77 4.85 -23.44
N GLN A 272 -1.60 4.74 -24.49
CA GLN A 272 -2.42 3.54 -24.77
C GLN A 272 -1.54 2.33 -25.06
N GLU A 273 -0.52 2.52 -25.88
CA GLU A 273 0.43 1.49 -26.25
C GLU A 273 1.47 1.29 -25.16
N THR A 274 1.64 0.03 -24.81
CA THR A 274 2.56 -0.44 -23.77
C THR A 274 3.77 -1.05 -24.46
N ARG A 275 4.97 -0.81 -23.93
CA ARG A 275 6.20 -1.40 -24.50
C ARG A 275 6.27 -2.87 -24.09
N ASP A 276 6.92 -3.72 -24.89
CA ASP A 276 6.97 -5.19 -24.70
C ASP A 276 7.47 -5.65 -23.31
N SER A 277 8.13 -4.77 -22.54
CA SER A 277 8.63 -5.04 -21.20
C SER A 277 7.71 -4.59 -20.05
N SER A 278 6.46 -4.19 -20.30
CA SER A 278 5.55 -3.72 -19.24
C SER A 278 4.57 -4.78 -18.76
N VAL A 279 4.42 -4.85 -17.43
CA VAL A 279 3.49 -5.73 -16.72
C VAL A 279 2.04 -5.57 -17.19
N CYS A 280 1.65 -4.36 -17.60
CA CYS A 280 0.37 -4.13 -18.26
C CYS A 280 0.55 -4.21 -19.78
N LEU A 281 -0.15 -5.14 -20.43
CA LEU A 281 -0.10 -5.40 -21.88
C LEU A 281 -0.94 -4.43 -22.72
N ARG A 282 -1.80 -3.62 -22.09
CA ARG A 282 -2.65 -2.62 -22.74
C ARG A 282 -3.12 -1.58 -21.74
N ARG A 283 -3.33 -0.32 -22.19
CA ARG A 283 -4.05 0.71 -21.40
C ARG A 283 -5.25 1.24 -22.16
N VAL A 284 -6.37 1.37 -21.45
CA VAL A 284 -7.59 1.99 -21.97
C VAL A 284 -7.91 3.17 -21.07
N PHE A 285 -8.02 4.35 -21.66
CA PHE A 285 -8.45 5.55 -20.96
C PHE A 285 -9.92 5.80 -21.30
N ARG A 286 -10.71 6.15 -20.29
CA ARG A 286 -12.10 6.59 -20.45
C ARG A 286 -12.25 7.94 -19.78
N PHE A 287 -12.78 8.91 -20.51
CA PHE A 287 -13.22 10.16 -19.91
C PHE A 287 -14.60 9.94 -19.29
N ILE A 288 -14.77 10.43 -18.07
CA ILE A 288 -16.06 10.38 -17.37
C ILE A 288 -16.45 11.84 -17.12
N ASP A 289 -17.42 12.33 -17.87
CA ASP A 289 -17.87 13.73 -17.79
C ASP A 289 -18.43 14.09 -16.41
N ASN A 290 -19.09 13.13 -15.75
CA ASN A 290 -19.67 13.31 -14.43
C ASN A 290 -19.45 12.06 -13.57
N ILE A 291 -18.86 12.25 -12.39
CA ILE A 291 -18.63 11.18 -11.42
C ILE A 291 -19.66 11.36 -10.31
N ASP A 292 -20.54 10.38 -10.16
CA ASP A 292 -21.40 10.31 -8.99
C ASP A 292 -20.54 10.04 -7.73
N ARG A 293 -20.37 11.09 -6.92
CA ARG A 293 -19.62 11.03 -5.66
C ARG A 293 -20.46 10.44 -4.52
N ASN A 294 -21.76 10.29 -4.74
CA ASN A 294 -22.73 9.77 -3.79
C ASN A 294 -23.15 8.33 -4.15
N ARG A 295 -22.41 7.64 -5.03
CA ARG A 295 -22.67 6.25 -5.38
C ARG A 295 -22.84 5.38 -4.13
N ASP A 296 -23.82 4.49 -4.16
CA ASP A 296 -24.00 3.50 -3.10
C ASP A 296 -22.74 2.62 -3.00
N ARG A 297 -22.17 2.50 -1.80
CA ARG A 297 -21.08 1.56 -1.55
C ARG A 297 -21.69 0.30 -0.95
N TYR A 298 -21.09 -0.85 -1.25
CA TYR A 298 -21.54 -2.11 -0.66
C TYR A 298 -21.46 -2.10 0.86
N PHE A 299 -20.38 -1.52 1.41
CA PHE A 299 -20.13 -1.44 2.84
C PHE A 299 -19.71 -0.03 3.25
N LYS A 300 -20.13 0.35 4.45
CA LYS A 300 -19.62 1.53 5.14
C LYS A 300 -18.12 1.37 5.41
N SER A 301 -17.42 2.50 5.44
CA SER A 301 -15.99 2.52 5.74
C SER A 301 -15.72 2.09 7.16
N ILE A 302 -14.75 1.19 7.36
CA ILE A 302 -14.34 0.74 8.68
C ILE A 302 -13.62 1.89 9.41
N PRO A 303 -14.15 2.35 10.56
CA PRO A 303 -13.50 3.42 11.31
C PRO A 303 -12.16 2.94 11.87
N GLN A 304 -11.20 3.86 11.99
CA GLN A 304 -9.86 3.59 12.54
C GLN A 304 -9.08 2.48 11.83
N ASN A 305 -9.36 2.21 10.55
CA ASN A 305 -8.67 1.18 9.77
C ASN A 305 -7.14 1.31 9.76
N ARG A 306 -6.58 2.51 9.97
CA ARG A 306 -5.14 2.74 10.11
C ARG A 306 -4.48 2.08 11.32
N ASN A 307 -5.25 1.63 12.30
CA ASN A 307 -4.74 0.87 13.43
C ASN A 307 -4.68 -0.64 13.14
N ILE A 308 -5.29 -1.09 12.03
CA ILE A 308 -5.44 -2.50 11.69
C ILE A 308 -4.37 -2.84 10.66
N HIS A 309 -3.42 -3.69 11.07
CA HIS A 309 -2.33 -4.09 10.18
C HIS A 309 -2.44 -5.54 9.73
N GLN A 310 -3.38 -6.31 10.26
CA GLN A 310 -3.74 -7.59 9.69
C GLN A 310 -5.25 -7.71 9.59
N ILE A 311 -5.72 -8.18 8.44
CA ILE A 311 -7.11 -8.47 8.12
C ILE A 311 -7.17 -9.87 7.51
N ILE A 312 -8.12 -10.66 7.96
CA ILE A 312 -8.48 -11.97 7.43
C ILE A 312 -9.97 -11.87 7.10
N SER A 313 -10.32 -12.16 5.85
CA SER A 313 -11.71 -12.20 5.41
C SER A 313 -12.26 -13.58 5.74
N GLU A 314 -13.15 -13.68 6.73
CA GLU A 314 -13.72 -14.97 7.13
C GLU A 314 -14.90 -15.34 6.21
N ARG A 315 -15.80 -14.38 6.00
CA ARG A 315 -16.98 -14.49 5.13
C ARG A 315 -17.52 -13.10 4.81
N GLU A 316 -18.50 -13.00 3.92
CA GLU A 316 -19.12 -11.72 3.59
C GLU A 316 -19.59 -11.00 4.87
N GLY A 317 -19.24 -9.73 5.01
CA GLY A 317 -19.65 -8.96 6.16
C GLY A 317 -18.79 -9.15 7.42
N LEU A 318 -17.88 -10.14 7.46
CA LEU A 318 -17.13 -10.49 8.67
C LEU A 318 -15.62 -10.50 8.44
N LEU A 319 -14.92 -9.64 9.16
CA LEU A 319 -13.46 -9.53 9.12
C LEU A 319 -12.85 -9.88 10.48
N SER A 320 -11.87 -10.77 10.47
CA SER A 320 -10.97 -11.02 11.60
C SER A 320 -9.77 -10.08 11.48
N VAL A 321 -9.48 -9.29 12.52
CA VAL A 321 -8.45 -8.25 12.45
C VAL A 321 -7.50 -8.27 13.65
N ARG A 322 -6.27 -7.82 13.42
CA ARG A 322 -5.29 -7.53 14.49
C ARG A 322 -4.63 -6.18 14.28
N ASN A 323 -4.15 -5.62 15.39
CA ASN A 323 -3.41 -4.36 15.38
C ASN A 323 -2.06 -4.49 14.66
N LEU A 324 -1.47 -5.68 14.71
CA LEU A 324 -0.19 -6.01 14.08
C LEU A 324 -0.26 -7.37 13.39
N SER A 325 0.63 -7.53 12.42
CA SER A 325 0.88 -8.77 11.70
C SER A 325 1.99 -9.54 12.41
N CYS A 326 1.96 -10.85 12.30
CA CYS A 326 3.05 -11.72 12.73
C CYS A 326 3.39 -12.63 11.56
N TYR A 327 4.69 -12.72 11.25
CA TYR A 327 5.22 -13.56 10.19
C TYR A 327 6.34 -14.47 10.67
N SER A 328 6.77 -14.31 11.92
CA SER A 328 7.90 -15.04 12.48
C SER A 328 7.53 -16.29 13.28
N CYS A 329 6.24 -16.59 13.47
CA CYS A 329 5.82 -17.81 14.17
C CYS A 329 5.06 -18.76 13.26
N ASP A 330 5.30 -20.06 13.45
CA ASP A 330 4.74 -21.15 12.64
C ASP A 330 3.22 -21.08 12.57
N SER A 331 2.55 -20.81 13.69
CA SER A 331 1.09 -20.67 13.72
C SER A 331 0.59 -19.62 12.74
N CYS A 332 1.25 -18.47 12.62
CA CYS A 332 0.82 -17.42 11.69
C CYS A 332 1.22 -17.70 10.25
N LEU A 333 2.30 -18.44 10.01
CA LEU A 333 2.67 -18.93 8.67
C LEU A 333 1.66 -19.97 8.17
N LEU A 334 1.06 -20.74 9.07
CA LEU A 334 0.00 -21.72 8.79
C LEU A 334 -1.43 -21.12 8.85
N ASN A 335 -1.58 -19.79 8.76
CA ASN A 335 -2.85 -19.07 8.86
C ASN A 335 -3.66 -19.29 10.16
N MET A 336 -3.05 -19.83 11.21
CA MET A 336 -3.65 -20.02 12.53
C MET A 336 -3.42 -18.77 13.41
N ALA A 337 -4.00 -17.63 13.02
CA ALA A 337 -3.79 -16.34 13.70
C ALA A 337 -4.20 -16.34 15.18
N HIS A 338 -5.20 -17.15 15.56
CA HIS A 338 -5.64 -17.33 16.95
C HIS A 338 -4.58 -18.01 17.85
N SER A 339 -3.66 -18.78 17.26
CA SER A 339 -2.62 -19.53 17.98
C SER A 339 -1.26 -18.84 17.93
N CYS A 340 -1.24 -17.52 17.73
CA CYS A 340 -0.01 -16.77 17.57
C CYS A 340 0.84 -16.75 18.85
N GLN A 341 2.10 -17.17 18.75
CA GLN A 341 3.07 -17.13 19.85
C GLN A 341 3.39 -15.70 20.32
N HIS A 342 3.12 -14.69 19.50
CA HIS A 342 3.37 -13.27 19.79
C HIS A 342 2.11 -12.50 20.20
N THR A 343 1.07 -13.18 20.69
CA THR A 343 -0.25 -12.58 21.02
C THR A 343 -0.15 -11.36 21.95
N GLU A 344 0.80 -11.36 22.90
CA GLU A 344 1.05 -10.22 23.79
C GLU A 344 1.43 -8.94 23.03
N LEU A 345 2.12 -9.07 21.89
CA LEU A 345 2.58 -7.97 21.05
C LEU A 345 1.55 -7.63 19.97
N VAL A 346 1.02 -8.64 19.27
CA VAL A 346 0.13 -8.40 18.12
C VAL A 346 -1.32 -8.12 18.50
N GLY A 347 -1.68 -8.45 19.73
CA GLY A 347 -3.05 -8.38 20.24
C GLY A 347 -3.89 -9.59 19.85
N LEU A 348 -5.00 -9.75 20.55
CA LEU A 348 -6.00 -10.76 20.24
C LEU A 348 -6.68 -10.46 18.91
N VAL A 349 -7.06 -11.53 18.20
CA VAL A 349 -7.92 -11.43 17.01
C VAL A 349 -9.26 -10.84 17.44
N LYS A 350 -9.72 -9.84 16.69
CA LYS A 350 -11.01 -9.18 16.89
C LYS A 350 -11.84 -9.33 15.64
N ASN A 351 -13.14 -9.55 15.80
CA ASN A 351 -14.06 -9.61 14.69
C ASN A 351 -14.73 -8.25 14.48
N ILE A 352 -14.74 -7.79 13.24
CA ILE A 352 -15.44 -6.59 12.79
C ILE A 352 -16.53 -7.02 11.82
N GLN A 353 -17.78 -6.75 12.18
CA GLN A 353 -18.90 -6.85 11.25
C GLN A 353 -18.91 -5.59 10.38
N THR A 354 -18.85 -5.72 9.06
CA THR A 354 -18.99 -4.60 8.15
C THR A 354 -20.48 -4.27 7.97
N GLU A 355 -20.79 -2.98 8.04
CA GLU A 355 -22.16 -2.51 7.86
C GLU A 355 -22.43 -2.29 6.36
N LYS A 356 -23.50 -2.88 5.82
CA LYS A 356 -23.96 -2.57 4.45
C LYS A 356 -24.49 -1.13 4.39
N GLU A 357 -24.24 -0.42 3.30
CA GLU A 357 -24.91 0.87 3.04
C GLU A 357 -26.34 0.59 2.54
N ARG A 358 -27.35 1.36 3.00
CA ARG A 358 -28.75 1.11 2.60
C ARG A 358 -28.89 1.38 1.09
N GLY A 359 -29.37 0.38 0.36
CA GLY A 359 -29.45 0.37 -1.11
C GLY A 359 -28.88 -0.90 -1.73
N CYS A 360 -28.09 -1.67 -0.96
CA CYS A 360 -27.62 -2.98 -1.41
C CYS A 360 -28.80 -3.95 -1.44
N ALA A 361 -29.13 -4.48 -2.63
CA ALA A 361 -30.01 -5.64 -2.76
C ALA A 361 -29.52 -6.73 -1.79
N ILE A 362 -30.49 -7.41 -1.18
CA ILE A 362 -30.25 -8.62 -0.40
C ILE A 362 -29.52 -9.57 -1.35
N VAL A 363 -28.23 -9.78 -1.12
CA VAL A 363 -27.60 -11.03 -1.55
C VAL A 363 -28.10 -12.01 -0.52
N GLU A 364 -29.08 -12.83 -0.90
CA GLU A 364 -29.49 -13.97 -0.09
C GLU A 364 -28.24 -14.84 0.10
N ASP A 365 -27.96 -15.22 1.34
CA ASP A 365 -26.89 -16.17 1.66
C ASP A 365 -27.18 -17.45 0.86
N ILE A 366 -26.41 -17.67 -0.21
CA ILE A 366 -26.41 -18.95 -0.92
C ILE A 366 -25.71 -19.93 0.03
N SER A 367 -26.49 -20.89 0.51
CA SER A 367 -26.02 -22.06 1.23
C SER A 367 -24.84 -22.70 0.48
N PRO A 368 -23.80 -23.24 1.15
CA PRO A 368 -22.71 -23.95 0.49
C PRO A 368 -23.15 -25.19 -0.33
N ASP A 369 -24.45 -25.52 -0.32
CA ASP A 369 -25.06 -26.58 -1.12
C ASP A 369 -25.85 -26.09 -2.35
N ASP A 370 -25.88 -24.78 -2.65
CA ASP A 370 -26.59 -24.26 -3.82
C ASP A 370 -25.60 -23.83 -4.91
N ASP A 371 -25.53 -24.67 -5.93
CA ASP A 371 -24.82 -24.45 -7.18
C ASP A 371 -25.12 -23.07 -7.79
N PHE A 372 -24.09 -22.44 -8.34
CA PHE A 372 -24.15 -21.16 -9.04
C PHE A 372 -25.16 -21.22 -10.21
N GLU A 373 -26.39 -20.71 -10.02
CA GLU A 373 -27.34 -20.52 -11.12
C GLU A 373 -26.87 -19.36 -12.02
N ALA A 374 -26.14 -19.69 -13.09
CA ALA A 374 -26.14 -18.87 -14.30
C ALA A 374 -27.52 -19.03 -14.99
N GLY A 375 -28.53 -18.42 -14.39
CA GLY A 375 -29.91 -18.48 -14.85
C GLY A 375 -30.10 -17.76 -16.18
N SER A 376 -29.96 -18.50 -17.29
CA SER A 376 -30.89 -18.50 -18.43
C SER A 376 -30.41 -19.26 -19.69
N CYS A 377 -29.19 -19.81 -19.76
CA CYS A 377 -28.66 -20.39 -21.01
C CYS A 377 -27.93 -21.74 -20.89
N GLN A 378 -28.14 -22.48 -19.79
CA GLN A 378 -27.58 -23.83 -19.62
C GLN A 378 -28.62 -24.89 -20.01
N GLU A 379 -28.19 -25.91 -20.75
CA GLU A 379 -29.03 -27.04 -21.17
C GLU A 379 -28.30 -28.35 -20.85
N LYS A 380 -29.01 -29.34 -20.32
CA LYS A 380 -28.50 -30.71 -20.19
C LYS A 380 -28.88 -31.49 -21.43
N LEU A 381 -27.87 -31.98 -22.16
CA LEU A 381 -28.10 -32.71 -23.41
C LEU A 381 -28.89 -33.99 -23.17
N LYS A 382 -30.00 -34.16 -23.91
CA LYS A 382 -30.87 -35.35 -23.86
C LYS A 382 -30.37 -36.51 -24.72
N SER A 383 -29.40 -36.26 -25.59
CA SER A 383 -28.71 -37.23 -26.41
C SER A 383 -27.32 -36.68 -26.72
N SER A 384 -26.37 -37.53 -27.10
CA SER A 384 -25.07 -37.06 -27.55
C SER A 384 -25.22 -36.14 -28.76
N GLU A 385 -24.54 -35.00 -28.73
CA GLU A 385 -24.57 -34.01 -29.80
C GLU A 385 -23.16 -33.68 -30.28
N THR A 386 -23.05 -33.26 -31.54
CA THR A 386 -21.79 -32.78 -32.12
C THR A 386 -22.01 -31.38 -32.66
N ASP A 387 -21.11 -30.45 -32.34
CA ASP A 387 -21.23 -29.06 -32.79
C ASP A 387 -20.65 -28.83 -34.21
N ASP A 388 -20.77 -27.60 -34.72
CA ASP A 388 -20.33 -27.23 -36.09
C ASP A 388 -18.79 -27.26 -36.30
N TRP A 389 -18.03 -27.67 -35.28
CA TRP A 389 -16.58 -27.85 -35.29
C TRP A 389 -16.15 -29.25 -34.84
N GLN A 390 -17.07 -30.21 -34.89
CA GLN A 390 -16.84 -31.62 -34.58
C GLN A 390 -16.53 -31.90 -33.10
N GLY A 391 -16.79 -30.94 -32.20
CA GLY A 391 -16.77 -31.19 -30.76
C GLY A 391 -17.91 -32.12 -30.37
N GLN A 392 -17.60 -33.29 -29.84
CA GLN A 392 -18.59 -34.28 -29.41
C GLN A 392 -18.88 -34.14 -27.92
N TYR A 393 -20.16 -34.05 -27.58
CA TYR A 393 -20.64 -33.90 -26.22
C TYR A 393 -21.59 -35.06 -25.90
N PRO A 394 -21.24 -35.93 -24.94
CA PRO A 394 -22.07 -37.08 -24.62
C PRO A 394 -23.39 -36.67 -23.95
N GLU A 395 -24.40 -37.53 -24.09
CA GLU A 395 -25.68 -37.40 -23.38
C GLU A 395 -25.48 -37.16 -21.88
N GLY A 396 -26.30 -36.27 -21.31
CA GLY A 396 -26.23 -35.89 -19.90
C GLY A 396 -25.22 -34.79 -19.59
N THR A 397 -24.42 -34.32 -20.55
CA THR A 397 -23.50 -33.18 -20.36
C THR A 397 -24.29 -31.87 -20.25
N THR A 398 -23.99 -31.06 -19.23
CA THR A 398 -24.52 -29.70 -19.12
C THR A 398 -23.68 -28.75 -19.98
N VAL A 399 -24.33 -28.08 -20.92
CA VAL A 399 -23.68 -27.25 -21.94
C VAL A 399 -24.29 -25.85 -22.01
N ILE A 400 -23.52 -24.92 -22.55
CA ILE A 400 -23.96 -23.58 -22.94
C ILE A 400 -23.87 -23.49 -24.46
N ARG A 401 -24.92 -22.97 -25.09
CA ARG A 401 -24.95 -22.73 -26.53
C ARG A 401 -24.64 -21.28 -26.84
N GLY A 402 -23.81 -21.06 -27.87
CA GLY A 402 -23.38 -19.73 -28.27
C GLY A 402 -23.10 -19.63 -29.76
N LEU A 403 -22.65 -18.45 -30.19
CA LEU A 403 -22.25 -18.19 -31.57
C LEU A 403 -20.73 -18.00 -31.65
N TYR A 404 -20.14 -18.43 -32.75
CA TYR A 404 -18.70 -18.38 -32.96
C TYR A 404 -18.19 -16.98 -33.30
N TYR A 405 -17.01 -16.64 -32.82
CA TYR A 405 -16.24 -15.49 -33.30
C TYR A 405 -15.03 -15.99 -34.09
N ARG A 406 -14.92 -15.61 -35.36
CA ARG A 406 -13.71 -15.85 -36.17
C ARG A 406 -12.80 -14.65 -36.06
N LYS A 407 -11.54 -14.90 -35.71
CA LYS A 407 -10.49 -13.89 -35.74
C LYS A 407 -10.20 -13.48 -37.19
N THR A 408 -10.41 -12.22 -37.53
CA THR A 408 -10.20 -11.63 -38.86
C THR A 408 -8.99 -10.68 -38.89
N GLY A 409 -8.36 -10.43 -37.75
CA GLY A 409 -7.13 -9.66 -37.61
C GLY A 409 -6.53 -9.83 -36.22
N PRO A 410 -5.42 -9.14 -35.87
CA PRO A 410 -4.72 -9.32 -34.60
C PRO A 410 -5.63 -9.20 -33.36
N LEU A 411 -6.66 -8.35 -33.45
CA LEU A 411 -7.70 -8.14 -32.42
C LEU A 411 -9.11 -7.87 -33.02
N SER A 412 -9.35 -8.30 -34.25
CA SER A 412 -10.66 -8.16 -34.91
C SER A 412 -11.32 -9.51 -34.98
N TYR A 413 -12.60 -9.58 -34.59
CA TYR A 413 -13.38 -10.80 -34.57
C TYR A 413 -14.72 -10.56 -35.26
N SER A 414 -15.04 -11.40 -36.24
CA SER A 414 -16.36 -11.41 -36.88
C SER A 414 -17.22 -12.51 -36.28
N LEU A 415 -18.40 -12.15 -35.79
CA LEU A 415 -19.41 -13.09 -35.31
C LEU A 415 -19.97 -13.91 -36.50
N ILE A 416 -19.87 -15.23 -36.41
CA ILE A 416 -20.46 -16.16 -37.38
C ILE A 416 -21.83 -16.58 -36.85
N LYS A 417 -22.88 -15.89 -37.29
CA LYS A 417 -24.26 -16.13 -36.86
C LYS A 417 -24.87 -17.45 -37.35
N ARG A 418 -24.20 -18.16 -38.26
CA ARG A 418 -24.70 -19.39 -38.91
C ARG A 418 -24.14 -20.68 -38.30
N LYS A 419 -23.27 -20.57 -37.30
CA LYS A 419 -22.64 -21.72 -36.65
C LYS A 419 -22.89 -21.69 -35.15
N ASN A 420 -23.35 -22.80 -34.61
CA ASN A 420 -23.63 -22.98 -33.19
C ASN A 420 -22.43 -23.60 -32.49
N VAL A 421 -22.00 -22.95 -31.42
CA VAL A 421 -21.00 -23.45 -30.46
C VAL A 421 -21.75 -24.21 -29.37
N ILE A 422 -21.23 -25.37 -28.99
CA ILE A 422 -21.61 -26.04 -27.74
C ILE A 422 -20.36 -26.01 -26.85
N VAL A 423 -20.47 -25.53 -25.62
CA VAL A 423 -19.36 -25.60 -24.66
C VAL A 423 -19.86 -26.25 -23.38
N SER A 424 -19.12 -27.24 -22.86
CA SER A 424 -19.41 -27.81 -21.55
C SER A 424 -19.29 -26.72 -20.48
N VAL A 425 -20.30 -26.63 -19.61
CA VAL A 425 -20.29 -25.69 -18.46
C VAL A 425 -19.03 -25.92 -17.61
N LYS A 426 -18.59 -27.17 -17.45
CA LYS A 426 -17.36 -27.50 -16.72
C LYS A 426 -16.12 -26.89 -17.36
N SER A 427 -16.04 -26.85 -18.68
CA SER A 427 -14.91 -26.23 -19.39
C SER A 427 -14.94 -24.70 -19.25
N VAL A 428 -16.13 -24.10 -19.28
CA VAL A 428 -16.27 -22.66 -19.02
C VAL A 428 -15.81 -22.33 -17.61
N LEU A 429 -16.31 -23.07 -16.61
CA LEU A 429 -15.88 -22.94 -15.21
C LEU A 429 -14.37 -23.10 -15.07
N TYR A 430 -13.78 -24.10 -15.74
CA TYR A 430 -12.33 -24.34 -15.73
C TYR A 430 -11.51 -23.19 -16.34
N VAL A 431 -11.96 -22.61 -17.46
CA VAL A 431 -11.28 -21.46 -18.10
C VAL A 431 -11.47 -20.19 -17.28
N THR A 432 -12.62 -20.03 -16.62
CA THR A 432 -12.88 -18.91 -15.70
C THR A 432 -12.32 -19.14 -14.30
N ASN A 433 -11.74 -20.31 -14.02
CA ASN A 433 -11.26 -20.70 -12.70
C ASN A 433 -10.02 -19.91 -12.27
N ASP A 434 -9.32 -19.25 -13.19
CA ASP A 434 -8.30 -18.23 -12.88
C ASP A 434 -8.85 -17.02 -12.10
N ILE A 435 -10.19 -16.90 -11.99
CA ILE A 435 -10.87 -15.79 -11.30
C ILE A 435 -11.38 -16.20 -9.91
N LEU A 436 -11.39 -17.49 -9.56
CA LEU A 436 -11.93 -17.97 -8.28
C LEU A 436 -10.96 -18.99 -7.67
N THR A 437 -9.93 -18.47 -7.00
CA THR A 437 -8.97 -19.25 -6.22
C THR A 437 -9.67 -19.95 -5.04
N ASP A 438 -9.57 -21.28 -4.96
CA ASP A 438 -9.01 -21.98 -3.79
C ASP A 438 -9.29 -23.50 -3.83
N SER A 439 -8.48 -24.24 -4.61
CA SER A 439 -8.22 -25.66 -4.31
C SER A 439 -6.86 -26.09 -4.85
N VAL A 440 -6.04 -26.67 -3.98
CA VAL A 440 -4.80 -27.37 -4.35
C VAL A 440 -5.21 -28.66 -5.06
N ILE A 441 -4.83 -28.82 -6.32
CA ILE A 441 -5.03 -30.05 -7.08
C ILE A 441 -3.67 -30.76 -7.17
N ASP A 442 -3.54 -31.92 -6.54
CA ASP A 442 -2.49 -32.87 -6.88
C ASP A 442 -2.86 -33.52 -8.22
N LEU A 443 -2.09 -33.20 -9.26
CA LEU A 443 -2.23 -33.81 -10.57
C LEU A 443 -1.60 -35.22 -10.52
N SER A 444 -2.32 -36.21 -11.06
CA SER A 444 -1.71 -37.52 -11.27
C SER A 444 -0.59 -37.42 -12.31
N LEU A 445 0.45 -38.26 -12.17
CA LEU A 445 1.62 -38.28 -13.07
C LEU A 445 1.19 -38.38 -14.55
N ALA A 446 0.10 -39.09 -14.84
CA ALA A 446 -0.46 -39.22 -16.19
C ALA A 446 -0.92 -37.88 -16.81
N ILE A 447 -1.49 -36.97 -16.01
CA ILE A 447 -1.92 -35.65 -16.50
C ILE A 447 -0.69 -34.74 -16.69
N HIS A 448 0.35 -34.91 -15.87
CA HIS A 448 1.60 -34.18 -16.05
C HIS A 448 2.34 -34.59 -17.33
N GLU A 449 2.37 -35.89 -17.64
CA GLU A 449 2.96 -36.43 -18.87
C GLU A 449 2.17 -36.03 -20.13
N GLU A 450 0.85 -35.91 -20.06
CA GLU A 450 0.00 -35.44 -21.17
C GLU A 450 0.26 -33.95 -21.49
N ILE A 451 0.45 -33.12 -20.46
CA ILE A 451 0.79 -31.69 -20.63
C ILE A 451 2.18 -31.51 -21.24
N ILE A 452 3.17 -32.31 -20.84
CA ILE A 452 4.51 -32.30 -21.43
C ILE A 452 4.46 -32.79 -22.90
N GLY A 453 3.66 -33.82 -23.20
CA GLY A 453 3.47 -34.32 -24.56
C GLY A 453 2.82 -33.30 -25.51
N LEU A 454 1.94 -32.44 -25.00
CA LEU A 454 1.33 -31.35 -25.79
C LEU A 454 2.30 -30.18 -26.04
N ALA A 455 3.26 -29.95 -25.14
CA ALA A 455 4.26 -28.89 -25.28
C ALA A 455 5.35 -29.24 -26.32
N GLU A 456 5.70 -30.51 -26.50
CA GLU A 456 6.68 -30.93 -27.53
C GLU A 456 6.12 -30.89 -28.96
N GLN A 457 4.79 -30.91 -29.11
CA GLN A 457 4.12 -30.80 -30.42
C GLN A 457 3.99 -29.35 -30.93
N SER A 458 4.33 -28.35 -30.12
CA SER A 458 4.27 -26.93 -30.52
C SER A 458 5.60 -26.37 -31.06
N SER A 459 6.60 -27.22 -31.28
CA SER A 459 7.89 -26.87 -31.90
C SER A 459 8.13 -27.49 -33.30
N LEU A 460 7.06 -27.70 -34.07
CA LEU A 460 7.13 -27.95 -35.52
C LEU A 460 6.27 -26.96 -36.31
#